data_AF-G0NY10-F1
#
_entry.id   AF-G0NY10-F1
#
_cell.length_a   1.000
_cell.length_b   1.000
_cell.length_c   1.000
_cell.angle_alpha   90.00
_cell.angle_beta   90.00
_cell.angle_gamma   90.00
#
_symmetry.space_group_name_H-M   'P 1'
#
loop_
_entity.id
_entity.type
_entity.pdbx_description
1 polymer ?
#
loop_
_entity_poly.entity_id
_entity_poly.type
_entity_poly.pdbx_seq_one_letter_code
_entity_poly.pdbx_strand_id
1 'polypeptide(L)'
;MFQTIDKLAVEQLKYALAGVEDNVWSLFAEDGPMRMYTRQIEDEGGLPVDPLKATHSVEGVTALEFMHYFYDARYKMLWDHTLEAMSVVEHISPDSVVLHQKHKTVWPAAPRESLFVSHIRRVDEHKRDGAHDLYIVCNRDVQRADVPLGSSSSVRVGLTVSMICETIVKDPHLHRKLTRDDVKCNIIYVSQVHPGGWVPTAALRHVYKKEYPKFLRTFTEFVKKNVKEKPVSI
;
A
#
# COMPACT_ATOMS: atom_id res chain seq x y z
N MET A 1 2.45 19.22 -11.40
CA MET A 1 2.61 18.15 -10.40
C MET A 1 1.27 17.75 -9.78
N PHE A 2 0.52 18.67 -9.14
CA PHE A 2 -0.80 18.36 -8.53
C PHE A 2 -1.84 17.75 -9.48
N GLN A 3 -2.09 18.35 -10.66
CA GLN A 3 -3.03 17.79 -11.65
C GLN A 3 -2.63 16.40 -12.15
N THR A 4 -1.34 16.06 -12.09
CA THR A 4 -0.83 14.74 -12.44
C THR A 4 -1.09 13.75 -11.31
N ILE A 5 -0.93 14.17 -10.05
CA ILE A 5 -1.16 13.35 -8.86
C ILE A 5 -2.62 12.90 -8.76
N ASP A 6 -3.59 13.82 -8.88
CA ASP A 6 -5.00 13.45 -8.74
C ASP A 6 -5.48 12.55 -9.91
N LYS A 7 -4.99 12.79 -11.13
CA LYS A 7 -5.27 11.90 -12.28
C LYS A 7 -4.71 10.50 -12.05
N LEU A 8 -3.47 10.40 -11.56
CA LEU A 8 -2.85 9.11 -11.22
C LEU A 8 -3.61 8.39 -10.12
N ALA A 9 -4.12 9.10 -9.10
CA ALA A 9 -4.94 8.52 -8.05
C ALA A 9 -6.23 7.89 -8.63
N VAL A 10 -6.92 8.61 -9.51
CA VAL A 10 -8.15 8.11 -10.17
C VAL A 10 -7.86 6.91 -11.09
N GLU A 11 -6.77 6.94 -11.85
CA GLU A 11 -6.36 5.79 -12.68
C GLU A 11 -6.05 4.58 -11.82
N GLN A 12 -5.23 4.74 -10.77
CA GLN A 12 -4.92 3.68 -9.82
C GLN A 12 -6.15 3.13 -9.12
N LEU A 13 -7.10 3.99 -8.76
CA LEU A 13 -8.37 3.59 -8.17
C LEU A 13 -9.18 2.73 -9.12
N LYS A 14 -9.30 3.12 -10.40
CA LYS A 14 -9.99 2.31 -11.43
C LYS A 14 -9.36 0.93 -11.58
N TYR A 15 -8.03 0.84 -11.67
CA TYR A 15 -7.32 -0.44 -11.76
C TYR A 15 -7.48 -1.28 -10.49
N ALA A 16 -7.46 -0.65 -9.31
CA ALA A 16 -7.62 -1.36 -8.05
C ALA A 16 -9.04 -1.90 -7.84
N LEU A 17 -10.06 -1.14 -8.25
CA LEU A 17 -11.46 -1.54 -8.15
C LEU A 17 -11.87 -2.58 -9.21
N ALA A 18 -11.16 -2.65 -10.34
CA ALA A 18 -11.37 -3.71 -11.34
C ALA A 18 -11.21 -5.10 -10.69
N GLY A 19 -12.13 -6.02 -10.98
CA GLY A 19 -12.15 -7.37 -10.39
C GLY A 19 -10.86 -8.18 -10.64
N VAL A 20 -10.75 -9.33 -9.97
CA VAL A 20 -9.73 -10.36 -10.29
C VAL A 20 -10.28 -11.44 -11.25
N GLU A 21 -11.49 -11.21 -11.75
CA GLU A 21 -12.17 -12.06 -12.72
C GLU A 21 -11.36 -12.02 -14.04
N ASP A 22 -11.21 -13.18 -14.70
CA ASP A 22 -10.55 -13.44 -16.01
C ASP A 22 -9.46 -14.54 -16.00
N ASN A 23 -9.31 -15.35 -14.94
CA ASN A 23 -8.30 -16.43 -14.85
C ASN A 23 -6.82 -16.00 -15.02
N VAL A 24 -6.53 -14.69 -15.11
CA VAL A 24 -5.16 -14.17 -15.27
C VAL A 24 -4.46 -13.97 -13.91
N TRP A 25 -5.24 -13.91 -12.83
CA TRP A 25 -4.75 -13.75 -11.46
C TRP A 25 -4.60 -15.11 -10.77
N SER A 26 -3.45 -15.34 -10.15
CA SER A 26 -3.18 -16.52 -9.33
C SER A 26 -3.26 -16.17 -7.84
N LEU A 27 -4.18 -16.81 -7.11
CA LEU A 27 -4.21 -16.76 -5.65
C LEU A 27 -2.96 -17.46 -5.09
N PHE A 28 -2.18 -16.77 -4.26
CA PHE A 28 -0.96 -17.33 -3.67
C PHE A 28 -0.94 -17.31 -2.13
N ALA A 29 -1.84 -16.55 -1.50
CA ALA A 29 -2.02 -16.54 -0.05
C ALA A 29 -3.46 -16.25 0.32
N GLU A 30 -3.96 -16.94 1.34
CA GLU A 30 -5.26 -16.72 1.97
C GLU A 30 -5.10 -16.91 3.49
N ASP A 31 -5.64 -15.96 4.27
CA ASP A 31 -5.61 -15.98 5.74
C ASP A 31 -6.86 -15.25 6.26
N GLY A 32 -7.87 -16.02 6.67
CA GLY A 32 -9.18 -15.49 7.05
C GLY A 32 -9.80 -14.64 5.93
N PRO A 33 -10.13 -13.35 6.16
CA PRO A 33 -10.68 -12.48 5.13
C PRO A 33 -9.62 -11.92 4.17
N MET A 34 -8.33 -12.19 4.38
CA MET A 34 -7.26 -11.74 3.50
C MET A 34 -7.09 -12.70 2.32
N ARG A 35 -7.06 -12.17 1.10
CA ARG A 35 -6.75 -12.91 -0.14
C ARG A 35 -5.72 -12.14 -0.93
N MET A 36 -4.70 -12.82 -1.47
CA MET A 36 -3.65 -12.22 -2.27
C MET A 36 -3.45 -12.92 -3.60
N TYR A 37 -3.43 -12.12 -4.64
CA TYR A 37 -3.37 -12.50 -6.03
C TYR A 37 -2.14 -11.89 -6.67
N THR A 38 -1.53 -12.62 -7.60
CA THR A 38 -0.44 -12.10 -8.42
C THR A 38 -0.54 -12.60 -9.84
N ARG A 39 0.10 -11.92 -10.77
CA ARG A 39 0.30 -12.37 -12.15
C ARG A 39 1.79 -12.35 -12.43
N GLN A 40 2.34 -13.45 -12.94
CA GLN A 40 3.76 -13.48 -13.30
C GLN A 40 3.96 -12.76 -14.63
N ILE A 41 4.73 -11.68 -14.62
CA ILE A 41 5.06 -10.89 -15.80
C ILE A 41 6.54 -10.51 -15.71
N GLU A 42 7.20 -10.50 -16.87
CA GLU A 42 8.52 -9.92 -17.02
C GLU A 42 8.43 -8.71 -17.96
N ASP A 43 9.28 -7.72 -17.75
CA ASP A 43 9.45 -6.61 -18.69
C ASP A 43 10.25 -7.07 -19.92
N GLU A 44 10.50 -6.15 -20.86
CA GLU A 44 11.29 -6.44 -22.07
C GLU A 44 12.72 -6.92 -21.76
N GLY A 45 13.24 -6.61 -20.57
CA GLY A 45 14.56 -7.03 -20.08
C GLY A 45 14.56 -8.35 -19.31
N GLY A 46 13.43 -9.05 -19.19
CA GLY A 46 13.31 -10.29 -18.42
C GLY A 46 13.27 -10.08 -16.90
N LEU A 47 13.09 -8.84 -16.43
CA LEU A 47 12.96 -8.53 -15.01
C LEU A 47 11.52 -8.74 -14.55
N PRO A 48 11.29 -9.38 -13.40
CA PRO A 48 9.95 -9.62 -12.89
C PRO A 48 9.29 -8.31 -12.45
N VAL A 49 8.12 -8.04 -13.02
CA VAL A 49 7.26 -6.88 -12.72
C VAL A 49 5.86 -7.32 -12.31
N ASP A 50 5.80 -8.47 -11.63
CA ASP A 50 4.60 -9.16 -11.21
C ASP A 50 3.65 -8.20 -10.46
N PRO A 51 2.48 -7.82 -11.02
CA PRO A 51 1.50 -7.08 -10.26
C PRO A 51 0.93 -7.97 -9.16
N LEU A 52 0.61 -7.33 -8.03
CA LEU A 52 -0.05 -7.94 -6.89
C LEU A 52 -1.33 -7.17 -6.59
N LYS A 53 -2.36 -7.92 -6.22
CA LYS A 53 -3.58 -7.41 -5.65
C LYS A 53 -3.93 -8.20 -4.40
N ALA A 54 -4.28 -7.52 -3.33
CA ALA A 54 -4.79 -8.13 -2.11
C ALA A 54 -6.12 -7.49 -1.72
N THR A 55 -7.03 -8.31 -1.20
CA THR A 55 -8.28 -7.86 -0.59
C THR A 55 -8.30 -8.30 0.87
N HIS A 56 -8.78 -7.45 1.76
CA HIS A 56 -8.89 -7.77 3.18
C HIS A 56 -10.09 -7.06 3.80
N SER A 57 -10.55 -7.56 4.96
CA SER A 57 -11.61 -6.95 5.76
C SER A 57 -11.20 -6.99 7.22
N VAL A 58 -11.22 -5.83 7.88
CA VAL A 58 -10.70 -5.66 9.24
C VAL A 58 -11.79 -5.07 10.13
N GLU A 59 -12.20 -5.84 11.13
CA GLU A 59 -13.15 -5.42 12.16
C GLU A 59 -12.52 -4.41 13.13
N GLY A 60 -13.31 -3.45 13.61
CA GLY A 60 -12.87 -2.52 14.66
C GLY A 60 -12.12 -1.29 14.18
N VAL A 61 -11.96 -1.13 12.87
CA VAL A 61 -11.12 -0.08 12.28
C VAL A 61 -11.88 0.62 11.16
N THR A 62 -11.68 1.92 11.02
CA THR A 62 -12.20 2.73 9.91
C THR A 62 -11.15 2.93 8.82
N ALA A 63 -11.57 3.28 7.61
CA ALA A 63 -10.67 3.62 6.52
C ALA A 63 -9.76 4.79 6.89
N LEU A 64 -10.29 5.86 7.48
CA LEU A 64 -9.50 7.01 7.91
C LEU A 64 -8.35 6.60 8.85
N GLU A 65 -8.64 5.78 9.86
CA GLU A 65 -7.63 5.32 10.82
C GLU A 65 -6.59 4.40 10.18
N PHE A 66 -7.03 3.47 9.32
CA PHE A 66 -6.12 2.56 8.62
C PHE A 66 -5.17 3.34 7.69
N MET A 67 -5.71 4.28 6.94
CA MET A 67 -4.98 5.07 5.95
C MET A 67 -4.06 6.09 6.60
N HIS A 68 -4.43 6.64 7.77
CA HIS A 68 -3.55 7.48 8.56
C HIS A 68 -2.21 6.78 8.88
N TYR A 69 -2.26 5.55 9.40
CA TYR A 69 -1.04 4.80 9.75
C TYR A 69 -0.26 4.31 8.52
N PHE A 70 -0.91 4.15 7.36
CA PHE A 70 -0.25 3.75 6.13
C PHE A 70 0.50 4.92 5.45
N TYR A 71 -0.15 6.08 5.43
CA TYR A 71 0.33 7.31 4.79
C TYR A 71 1.41 8.03 5.61
N ASP A 72 1.16 8.20 6.91
CA ASP A 72 1.98 9.08 7.74
C ASP A 72 3.37 8.48 8.00
N ALA A 73 4.38 9.19 7.48
CA ALA A 73 5.78 8.78 7.50
C ALA A 73 6.29 8.45 8.92
N ARG A 74 5.74 9.09 9.96
CA ARG A 74 6.17 8.90 11.36
C ARG A 74 5.98 7.47 11.86
N TYR A 75 5.04 6.72 11.27
CA TYR A 75 4.74 5.35 11.69
C TYR A 75 5.38 4.29 10.81
N LYS A 76 5.91 4.65 9.64
CA LYS A 76 6.29 3.68 8.60
C LYS A 76 7.33 2.68 9.07
N MET A 77 8.39 3.16 9.72
CA MET A 77 9.43 2.28 10.30
C MET A 77 8.98 1.50 11.54
N LEU A 78 7.82 1.79 12.12
CA LEU A 78 7.30 1.06 13.29
C LEU A 78 6.62 -0.25 12.90
N TRP A 79 6.08 -0.34 11.68
CA TRP A 79 5.39 -1.53 11.19
C TRP A 79 6.08 -2.17 9.98
N ASP A 80 6.83 -1.40 9.18
CA ASP A 80 7.49 -1.91 7.99
C ASP A 80 8.86 -2.49 8.33
N HIS A 81 8.91 -3.81 8.55
CA HIS A 81 10.14 -4.52 8.86
C HIS A 81 11.05 -4.71 7.63
N THR A 82 10.65 -4.28 6.43
CA THR A 82 11.48 -4.36 5.22
C THR A 82 12.41 -3.17 5.07
N LEU A 83 12.21 -2.11 5.85
CA LEU A 83 13.03 -0.89 5.80
C LEU A 83 14.30 -1.02 6.68
N GLU A 84 15.40 -0.49 6.17
CA GLU A 84 16.63 -0.19 6.93
C GLU A 84 16.64 1.27 7.39
N ALA A 85 16.20 2.18 6.52
CA ALA A 85 16.11 3.61 6.81
C ALA A 85 15.05 4.28 5.94
N MET A 86 14.54 5.42 6.40
CA MET A 86 13.61 6.26 5.65
C MET A 86 13.85 7.72 6.00
N SER A 87 13.67 8.61 5.02
CA SER A 87 13.57 10.06 5.23
C SER A 87 12.39 10.66 4.45
N VAL A 88 11.81 11.73 5.01
CA VAL A 88 10.95 12.62 4.25
C VAL A 88 11.84 13.61 3.53
N VAL A 89 11.80 13.58 2.19
CA VAL A 89 12.59 14.48 1.33
C VAL A 89 11.91 15.83 1.22
N GLU A 90 10.59 15.83 1.05
CA GLU A 90 9.82 17.06 0.82
C GLU A 90 8.37 16.86 1.30
N HIS A 91 7.81 17.90 1.92
CA HIS A 91 6.38 18.04 2.12
C HIS A 91 5.80 18.93 1.00
N ILE A 92 5.15 18.31 0.00
CA ILE A 92 4.58 19.02 -1.15
C ILE A 92 3.30 19.76 -0.71
N SER A 93 2.49 19.10 0.12
CA SER A 93 1.24 19.60 0.69
C SER A 93 0.94 18.84 2.00
N PRO A 94 -0.10 19.21 2.78
CA PRO A 94 -0.48 18.45 3.98
C PRO A 94 -0.78 16.96 3.71
N ASP A 95 -1.16 16.63 2.48
CA ASP A 95 -1.61 15.30 2.05
C ASP A 95 -0.73 14.68 0.96
N SER A 96 0.45 15.27 0.66
CA SER A 96 1.42 14.75 -0.30
C SER A 96 2.86 14.98 0.17
N VAL A 97 3.67 13.91 0.18
CA VAL A 97 5.07 13.92 0.61
C VAL A 97 5.96 13.13 -0.34
N VAL A 98 7.23 13.49 -0.44
CA VAL A 98 8.25 12.68 -1.11
C VAL A 98 9.02 11.89 -0.05
N LEU A 99 9.08 10.57 -0.23
CA LEU A 99 9.78 9.66 0.67
C LEU A 99 10.96 8.99 -0.03
N HIS A 100 12.09 8.93 0.65
CA HIS A 100 13.24 8.10 0.28
C HIS A 100 13.37 6.97 1.30
N GLN A 101 13.44 5.73 0.81
CA GLN A 101 13.57 4.54 1.66
C GLN A 101 14.74 3.69 1.21
N LYS A 102 15.43 3.10 2.19
CA LYS A 102 16.43 2.03 2.00
C LYS A 102 15.83 0.72 2.49
N HIS A 103 15.90 -0.32 1.66
CA HIS A 103 15.29 -1.62 1.90
C HIS A 103 16.32 -2.63 2.34
N LYS A 104 15.92 -3.58 3.19
CA LYS A 104 16.73 -4.73 3.56
C LYS A 104 17.12 -5.52 2.32
N THR A 105 18.40 -5.86 2.24
CA THR A 105 18.96 -6.48 1.03
C THR A 105 18.51 -7.94 0.89
N VAL A 106 18.00 -8.30 -0.30
CA VAL A 106 17.75 -9.68 -0.71
C VAL A 106 18.98 -10.20 -1.46
N TRP A 107 19.86 -10.90 -0.74
CA TRP A 107 21.06 -11.51 -1.34
C TRP A 107 20.67 -12.57 -2.38
N PRO A 108 21.41 -12.73 -3.49
CA PRO A 108 22.66 -12.07 -3.90
C PRO A 108 22.53 -10.70 -4.57
N ALA A 109 21.34 -10.12 -4.63
CA ALA A 109 21.12 -8.93 -5.43
C ALA A 109 21.49 -7.64 -4.64
N ALA A 110 21.78 -6.56 -5.37
CA ALA A 110 22.25 -5.29 -4.79
C ALA A 110 21.29 -4.67 -3.75
N PRO A 111 21.72 -3.74 -2.87
CA PRO A 111 20.79 -2.98 -2.03
C PRO A 111 19.78 -2.18 -2.85
N ARG A 112 18.53 -2.06 -2.36
CA ARG A 112 17.45 -1.33 -3.06
C ARG A 112 17.07 -0.08 -2.31
N GLU A 113 16.80 0.96 -3.08
CA GLU A 113 16.26 2.22 -2.58
C GLU A 113 15.01 2.60 -3.38
N SER A 114 13.98 3.12 -2.72
CA SER A 114 12.83 3.72 -3.39
C SER A 114 12.78 5.22 -3.16
N LEU A 115 12.36 5.96 -4.19
CA LEU A 115 12.08 7.38 -4.10
C LEU A 115 10.72 7.63 -4.77
N PHE A 116 9.74 8.09 -4.00
CA PHE A 116 8.37 8.17 -4.49
C PHE A 116 7.59 9.32 -3.84
N VAL A 117 6.59 9.80 -4.56
CA VAL A 117 5.53 10.66 -4.00
C VAL A 117 4.49 9.75 -3.38
N SER A 118 4.19 9.96 -2.11
CA SER A 118 3.06 9.38 -1.36
C SER A 118 2.01 10.46 -1.18
N HIS A 119 0.77 10.18 -1.52
CA HIS A 119 -0.34 11.10 -1.28
C HIS A 119 -1.59 10.36 -0.84
N ILE A 120 -2.41 11.03 -0.03
CA ILE A 120 -3.69 10.52 0.48
C ILE A 120 -4.84 11.38 -0.05
N ARG A 121 -5.95 10.73 -0.43
CA ARG A 121 -7.19 11.39 -0.86
C ARG A 121 -8.41 10.68 -0.28
N ARG A 122 -9.44 11.46 0.05
CA ARG A 122 -10.81 10.98 0.24
C ARG A 122 -11.52 11.13 -1.10
N VAL A 123 -12.13 10.05 -1.59
CA VAL A 123 -12.68 9.92 -2.95
C VAL A 123 -14.08 9.30 -2.90
N ASP A 124 -14.94 9.87 -2.06
CA ASP A 124 -16.28 9.34 -1.77
C ASP A 124 -17.17 9.22 -3.03
N GLU A 125 -16.88 9.96 -4.10
CA GLU A 125 -17.56 9.83 -5.39
C GLU A 125 -17.39 8.45 -6.07
N HIS A 126 -16.44 7.64 -5.59
CA HIS A 126 -16.14 6.30 -6.09
C HIS A 126 -16.44 5.19 -5.09
N LYS A 127 -17.02 5.53 -3.93
CA LYS A 127 -17.33 4.53 -2.89
C LYS A 127 -18.48 3.62 -3.33
N ARG A 128 -18.48 2.40 -2.81
CA ARG A 128 -19.62 1.48 -2.99
C ARG A 128 -20.85 1.97 -2.22
N ASP A 129 -22.03 1.64 -2.75
CA ASP A 129 -23.29 1.89 -2.06
C ASP A 129 -23.27 1.30 -0.64
N GLY A 130 -23.66 2.12 0.34
CA GLY A 130 -23.64 1.76 1.76
C GLY A 130 -22.29 1.92 2.47
N ALA A 131 -21.19 2.24 1.77
CA ALA A 131 -19.96 2.64 2.43
C ALA A 131 -20.10 4.06 3.04
N HIS A 132 -19.50 4.28 4.20
CA HIS A 132 -19.47 5.60 4.85
C HIS A 132 -18.54 6.54 4.09
N ASP A 133 -17.31 6.11 3.85
CA ASP A 133 -16.25 6.84 3.19
C ASP A 133 -15.40 5.93 2.29
N LEU A 134 -14.58 6.55 1.43
CA LEU A 134 -13.56 5.88 0.63
C LEU A 134 -12.27 6.71 0.63
N TYR A 135 -11.16 6.09 0.99
CA TYR A 135 -9.83 6.70 0.97
C TYR A 135 -8.88 5.92 0.06
N ILE A 136 -7.96 6.64 -0.56
CA ILE A 136 -6.84 6.07 -1.32
C ILE A 136 -5.52 6.73 -0.90
N VAL A 137 -4.48 5.91 -0.78
CA VAL A 137 -3.08 6.33 -0.66
C VAL A 137 -2.36 5.76 -1.86
N CYS A 138 -1.73 6.63 -2.63
CA CYS A 138 -0.99 6.26 -3.82
C CYS A 138 0.48 6.65 -3.66
N ASN A 139 1.35 5.67 -3.89
CA ASN A 139 2.79 5.81 -3.91
C ASN A 139 3.27 5.56 -5.35
N ARG A 140 3.90 6.57 -5.96
CA ARG A 140 4.45 6.47 -7.31
C ARG A 140 5.89 6.96 -7.33
N ASP A 141 6.78 6.16 -7.90
CA ASP A 141 8.19 6.52 -8.02
C ASP A 141 8.39 7.83 -8.79
N VAL A 142 9.42 8.57 -8.39
CA VAL A 142 9.83 9.82 -9.02
C VAL A 142 11.34 9.85 -9.20
N GLN A 143 11.79 10.57 -10.22
CA GLN A 143 13.20 10.84 -10.45
C GLN A 143 13.54 12.25 -9.97
N ARG A 144 14.59 12.35 -9.16
CA ARG A 144 15.11 13.62 -8.63
C ARG A 144 16.63 13.60 -8.62
N ALA A 145 17.24 14.51 -9.37
CA ALA A 145 18.70 14.62 -9.44
C ALA A 145 19.30 15.06 -8.10
N ASP A 146 18.56 15.81 -7.30
CA ASP A 146 18.96 16.31 -5.97
C ASP A 146 18.89 15.24 -4.87
N VAL A 147 18.33 14.07 -5.15
CA VAL A 147 18.26 12.94 -4.22
C VAL A 147 18.97 11.73 -4.83
N PRO A 148 20.31 11.68 -4.81
CA PRO A 148 21.07 10.55 -5.37
C PRO A 148 20.84 9.26 -4.57
N LEU A 149 21.38 8.16 -5.07
CA LEU A 149 21.43 6.90 -4.33
C LEU A 149 22.33 7.05 -3.10
N GLY A 150 21.98 6.38 -2.00
CA GLY A 150 22.76 6.40 -0.77
C GLY A 150 24.10 5.66 -0.86
N SER A 151 24.28 4.83 -1.88
CA SER A 151 25.53 4.12 -2.20
C SER A 151 25.66 3.96 -3.71
N SER A 152 26.89 3.93 -4.24
CA SER A 152 27.16 3.64 -5.65
C SER A 152 26.78 2.22 -6.07
N SER A 153 26.60 1.31 -5.10
CA SER A 153 26.14 -0.06 -5.34
C SER A 153 24.63 -0.24 -5.23
N SER A 154 23.88 0.78 -4.78
CA SER A 154 22.43 0.71 -4.65
C SER A 154 21.73 0.80 -6.02
N VAL A 155 20.52 0.26 -6.10
CA VAL A 155 19.66 0.36 -7.28
C VAL A 155 18.33 1.02 -6.90
N ARG A 156 17.84 1.94 -7.74
CA ARG A 156 16.52 2.56 -7.56
C ARG A 156 15.43 1.63 -8.06
N VAL A 157 14.48 1.28 -7.22
CA VAL A 157 13.27 0.56 -7.66
C VAL A 157 12.26 1.52 -8.27
N GLY A 158 11.55 1.07 -9.31
CA GLY A 158 10.31 1.70 -9.76
C GLY A 158 9.15 1.13 -8.96
N LEU A 159 8.16 1.93 -8.59
CA LEU A 159 7.04 1.44 -7.81
C LEU A 159 5.76 2.19 -8.09
N THR A 160 4.67 1.42 -8.09
CA THR A 160 3.31 1.92 -8.12
C THR A 160 2.51 1.11 -7.14
N VAL A 161 2.15 1.73 -6.02
CA VAL A 161 1.47 1.06 -4.91
C VAL A 161 0.29 1.89 -4.52
N SER A 162 -0.87 1.26 -4.37
CA SER A 162 -2.08 1.92 -3.89
C SER A 162 -2.74 1.09 -2.81
N MET A 163 -3.13 1.75 -1.73
CA MET A 163 -4.03 1.18 -0.71
C MET A 163 -5.34 1.94 -0.77
N ILE A 164 -6.43 1.20 -0.82
CA ILE A 164 -7.79 1.71 -0.92
C ILE A 164 -8.56 1.14 0.25
N CYS A 165 -9.24 2.00 1.01
CA CYS A 165 -9.98 1.59 2.20
C CYS A 165 -11.37 2.22 2.23
N GLU A 166 -12.37 1.42 2.59
CA GLU A 166 -13.74 1.86 2.81
C GLU A 166 -14.21 1.46 4.20
N THR A 167 -14.83 2.40 4.91
CA THR A 167 -15.51 2.11 6.17
C THR A 167 -16.93 1.63 5.91
N ILE A 168 -17.29 0.50 6.48
CA ILE A 168 -18.68 0.03 6.57
C ILE A 168 -19.15 0.20 8.01
N VAL A 169 -20.20 0.99 8.19
CA VAL A 169 -20.98 1.02 9.44
C VAL A 169 -22.01 -0.10 9.33
N LYS A 170 -21.93 -1.08 10.23
CA LYS A 170 -22.71 -2.32 10.13
C LYS A 170 -24.22 -2.08 10.24
N ASP A 171 -24.62 -1.15 11.09
CA ASP A 171 -25.99 -0.69 11.22
C ASP A 171 -26.05 0.85 11.11
N PRO A 172 -26.47 1.39 9.96
CA PRO A 172 -26.54 2.84 9.75
C PRO A 172 -27.65 3.53 10.55
N HIS A 173 -28.56 2.77 11.19
CA HIS A 173 -29.67 3.30 12.00
C HIS A 173 -29.32 3.40 13.49
N LEU A 174 -28.07 3.15 13.88
CA LEU A 174 -27.61 3.29 15.26
C LEU A 174 -27.73 4.75 15.74
N HIS A 175 -28.67 5.00 16.66
CA HIS A 175 -28.83 6.29 17.34
C HIS A 175 -27.98 6.40 18.63
N ARG A 176 -26.75 5.86 18.58
CA ARG A 176 -25.75 5.97 19.65
C ARG A 176 -24.38 6.25 19.06
N LYS A 177 -23.43 6.61 19.92
CA LYS A 177 -22.02 6.71 19.50
C LYS A 177 -21.54 5.34 19.00
N LEU A 178 -20.89 5.34 17.84
CA LEU A 178 -20.28 4.14 17.28
C LEU A 178 -19.16 3.62 18.18
N THR A 179 -19.12 2.31 18.34
CA THR A 179 -18.04 1.57 18.97
C THR A 179 -17.25 0.82 17.90
N ARG A 180 -16.12 0.23 18.31
CA ARG A 180 -15.28 -0.58 17.42
C ARG A 180 -16.07 -1.75 16.82
N ASP A 181 -17.01 -2.32 17.56
CA ASP A 181 -17.82 -3.45 17.09
C ASP A 181 -18.80 -3.06 15.98
N ASP A 182 -19.07 -1.78 15.76
CA ASP A 182 -20.03 -1.30 14.75
C ASP A 182 -19.40 -1.03 13.38
N VAL A 183 -18.07 -1.07 13.29
CA VAL A 183 -17.34 -0.68 12.08
C VAL A 183 -16.43 -1.79 11.58
N LYS A 184 -16.30 -1.87 10.25
CA LYS A 184 -15.26 -2.65 9.59
C LYS A 184 -14.65 -1.84 8.44
N CYS A 185 -13.38 -2.09 8.17
CA CYS A 185 -12.66 -1.52 7.05
C CYS A 185 -12.46 -2.58 5.97
N ASN A 186 -13.02 -2.37 4.78
CA ASN A 186 -12.65 -3.15 3.60
C ASN A 186 -11.40 -2.55 2.97
N ILE A 187 -10.47 -3.38 2.55
CA ILE A 187 -9.16 -2.97 2.05
C ILE A 187 -8.91 -3.62 0.70
N ILE A 188 -8.42 -2.82 -0.25
CA ILE A 188 -7.78 -3.29 -1.47
C ILE A 188 -6.37 -2.72 -1.48
N TYR A 189 -5.38 -3.59 -1.60
CA TYR A 189 -3.98 -3.21 -1.76
C TYR A 189 -3.50 -3.69 -3.12
N VAL A 190 -2.96 -2.79 -3.93
CA VAL A 190 -2.32 -3.13 -5.21
C VAL A 190 -0.88 -2.65 -5.20
N SER A 191 0.01 -3.47 -5.74
CA SER A 191 1.40 -3.09 -5.92
C SER A 191 1.96 -3.64 -7.22
N GLN A 192 2.79 -2.82 -7.85
CA GLN A 192 3.66 -3.22 -8.94
C GLN A 192 5.02 -2.58 -8.70
N VAL A 193 6.06 -3.42 -8.65
CA VAL A 193 7.41 -2.99 -8.33
C VAL A 193 8.33 -3.45 -9.44
N HIS A 194 9.05 -2.51 -10.03
CA HIS A 194 10.14 -2.77 -10.94
C HIS A 194 11.45 -2.83 -10.13
N PRO A 195 12.23 -3.93 -10.19
CA PRO A 195 13.41 -4.12 -9.34
C PRO A 195 14.56 -3.15 -9.67
N GLY A 196 14.48 -2.45 -10.81
CA GLY A 196 15.43 -1.43 -11.25
C GLY A 196 16.72 -1.97 -11.86
N GLY A 197 16.98 -3.26 -11.66
CA GLY A 197 18.15 -3.96 -12.16
C GLY A 197 18.10 -5.43 -11.78
N TRP A 198 19.18 -6.14 -12.07
CA TRP A 198 19.23 -7.60 -11.96
C TRP A 198 18.82 -8.13 -10.58
N VAL A 199 17.99 -9.17 -10.60
CA VAL A 199 17.50 -9.91 -9.44
C VAL A 199 17.34 -11.39 -9.82
N PRO A 200 17.55 -12.31 -8.88
CA PRO A 200 17.22 -13.72 -9.09
C PRO A 200 15.70 -13.93 -8.99
N THR A 201 15.00 -13.96 -10.13
CA THR A 201 13.52 -13.98 -10.22
C THR A 201 12.85 -15.01 -9.31
N ALA A 202 13.37 -16.24 -9.23
CA ALA A 202 12.79 -17.28 -8.37
C ALA A 202 12.91 -16.96 -6.87
N ALA A 203 14.10 -16.53 -6.43
CA ALA A 203 14.35 -16.14 -5.04
C ALA A 203 13.56 -14.87 -4.68
N LEU A 204 13.49 -13.93 -5.63
CA LEU A 204 12.66 -12.74 -5.53
C LEU A 204 11.21 -13.16 -5.26
N ARG A 205 10.55 -13.86 -6.19
CA ARG A 205 9.16 -14.34 -6.05
C ARG A 205 8.90 -15.11 -4.75
N HIS A 206 9.87 -15.88 -4.26
CA HIS A 206 9.78 -16.54 -2.96
C HIS A 206 9.70 -15.54 -1.79
N VAL A 207 10.58 -14.52 -1.78
CA VAL A 207 10.54 -13.44 -0.77
C VAL A 207 9.22 -12.69 -0.82
N TYR A 208 8.73 -12.26 -1.99
CA TYR A 208 7.47 -11.51 -2.08
C TYR A 208 6.28 -12.33 -1.56
N LYS A 209 6.19 -13.61 -1.92
CA LYS A 209 5.11 -14.51 -1.45
C LYS A 209 5.09 -14.65 0.08
N LYS A 210 6.23 -14.47 0.74
CA LYS A 210 6.35 -14.48 2.22
C LYS A 210 6.10 -13.12 2.84
N GLU A 211 6.68 -12.06 2.27
CA GLU A 211 6.72 -10.74 2.88
C GLU A 211 5.40 -9.97 2.72
N TYR A 212 4.66 -10.14 1.61
CA TYR A 212 3.36 -9.45 1.45
C TYR A 212 2.28 -9.89 2.45
N PRO A 213 2.03 -11.20 2.66
CA PRO A 213 1.11 -11.65 3.72
C PRO A 213 1.54 -11.21 5.10
N LYS A 214 2.84 -11.24 5.37
CA LYS A 214 3.39 -10.75 6.64
C LYS A 214 3.17 -9.25 6.81
N PHE A 215 3.42 -8.44 5.77
CA PHE A 215 3.19 -7.01 5.77
C PHE A 215 1.73 -6.68 6.13
N LEU A 216 0.75 -7.20 5.39
CA LEU A 216 -0.65 -6.83 5.62
C LEU A 216 -1.13 -7.29 6.99
N ARG A 217 -0.70 -8.46 7.47
CA ARG A 217 -1.02 -8.92 8.83
C ARG A 217 -0.40 -8.03 9.91
N THR A 218 0.92 -7.82 9.86
CA THR A 218 1.62 -7.00 10.85
C THR A 218 1.14 -5.55 10.85
N PHE A 219 0.87 -4.98 9.68
CA PHE A 219 0.30 -3.64 9.56
C PHE A 219 -1.11 -3.57 10.17
N THR A 220 -1.96 -4.56 9.86
CA THR A 220 -3.32 -4.63 10.43
C THR A 220 -3.30 -4.74 11.95
N GLU A 221 -2.45 -5.60 12.50
CA GLU A 221 -2.26 -5.74 13.96
C GLU A 221 -1.76 -4.44 14.59
N PHE A 222 -0.81 -3.77 13.93
CA PHE A 222 -0.31 -2.47 14.35
C PHE A 222 -1.42 -1.42 14.42
N VAL A 223 -2.26 -1.30 13.38
CA VAL A 223 -3.39 -0.37 13.37
C VAL A 223 -4.37 -0.70 14.51
N LYS A 224 -4.83 -1.96 14.61
CA LYS A 224 -5.77 -2.39 15.64
C LYS A 224 -5.27 -2.08 17.04
N LYS A 225 -3.99 -2.36 17.33
CA LYS A 225 -3.36 -2.04 18.61
C LYS A 225 -3.41 -0.55 18.92
N ASN A 226 -3.14 0.29 17.92
CA ASN A 226 -3.05 1.74 18.11
C ASN A 226 -4.42 2.46 18.17
N VAL A 227 -5.52 1.80 17.78
CA VAL A 227 -6.88 2.37 17.85
C VAL A 227 -7.78 1.75 18.91
N LYS A 228 -7.40 0.60 19.49
CA LYS A 228 -8.22 -0.21 20.41
C LYS A 228 -8.96 0.59 21.48
N GLU A 229 -8.28 1.54 22.12
CA GLU A 229 -8.80 2.31 23.26
C GLU A 229 -9.19 3.75 22.89
N LYS A 230 -9.17 4.08 21.58
CA LYS A 230 -9.53 5.41 21.08
C LYS A 230 -11.00 5.42 20.63
N PRO A 231 -11.70 6.56 20.73
CA PRO A 231 -12.98 6.74 20.05
C PRO A 231 -12.86 6.47 18.55
N VAL A 232 -13.91 5.91 17.95
CA VAL A 232 -13.98 5.71 16.49
C VAL A 232 -13.90 7.06 15.78
N SER A 233 -13.04 7.16 14.78
CA SER A 233 -12.90 8.36 13.93
C SER A 233 -13.54 8.09 12.56
N ILE A 234 -14.54 8.87 12.17
CA ILE A 234 -15.27 8.75 10.88
C ILE A 234 -15.37 10.10 10.16
#